data_AF-A0A3D5W5C1-F1
#
_entry.id   AF-A0A3D5W5C1-F1
#
_cell.length_a   1.000
_cell.length_b   1.000
_cell.length_c   1.000
_cell.angle_alpha   90.00
_cell.angle_beta   90.00
_cell.angle_gamma   90.00
#
_symmetry.space_group_name_H-M   'P 1'
#
loop_
_entity.id
_entity.type
_entity.pdbx_description
1 polymer ?
#
loop_
_entity_poly.entity_id
_entity_poly.type
_entity_poly.pdbx_seq_one_letter_code
_entity_poly.pdbx_strand_id
1 'polypeptide(L)'
;MGAKGRLTADLLTTLDGQTVSAFRVLPVTTLSPSVRETPHTAAPLVLSPGVLAPFLSDPMLMDEVEVNALGRVIAGPEGNALLGQFSRFLAQALPPSENGLYTVFRRGDVLVHPVSGERLSTTARVVGVARLDEPGAIATLTMISSVEEAIPGDHLIA
;
A
#
# COMPACT_ATOMS: atom_id res chain seq x y z
N MET A 1 -81.27 28.89 -59.43
CA MET A 1 -82.63 28.70 -58.88
C MET A 1 -82.58 29.01 -57.39
N GLY A 2 -83.09 30.19 -57.00
CA GLY A 2 -83.49 30.65 -55.65
C GLY A 2 -82.42 30.75 -54.54
N ALA A 3 -82.42 31.73 -53.63
CA ALA A 3 -83.10 33.03 -53.50
C ALA A 3 -82.42 33.80 -52.34
N LYS A 4 -82.45 35.15 -52.40
CA LYS A 4 -82.50 36.16 -51.31
C LYS A 4 -81.80 35.83 -49.97
N GLY A 5 -80.89 36.61 -49.40
CA GLY A 5 -80.84 38.06 -49.29
C GLY A 5 -80.92 38.49 -47.80
N ARG A 6 -80.03 39.41 -47.40
CA ARG A 6 -80.17 40.43 -46.33
C ARG A 6 -80.05 40.07 -44.82
N LEU A 7 -79.30 40.95 -44.15
CA LEU A 7 -79.50 41.55 -42.80
C LEU A 7 -78.81 40.91 -41.58
N THR A 8 -77.74 41.59 -41.17
CA THR A 8 -77.42 42.03 -39.79
C THR A 8 -78.61 42.15 -38.84
N ALA A 9 -78.49 41.58 -37.64
CA ALA A 9 -79.00 42.08 -36.34
C ALA A 9 -78.73 41.00 -35.28
N ASP A 10 -77.74 41.21 -34.42
CA ASP A 10 -77.93 41.70 -33.05
C ASP A 10 -78.54 40.67 -32.09
N LEU A 11 -77.64 39.98 -31.38
CA LEU A 11 -77.88 39.45 -30.04
C LEU A 11 -76.82 40.02 -29.07
N LEU A 12 -76.56 41.32 -29.17
CA LEU A 12 -76.02 42.13 -28.06
C LEU A 12 -77.19 42.80 -27.35
N THR A 13 -78.09 42.00 -26.77
CA THR A 13 -79.17 42.51 -25.91
C THR A 13 -79.84 41.34 -25.21
N THR A 14 -79.12 40.70 -24.29
CA THR A 14 -79.66 40.06 -23.08
C THR A 14 -78.44 39.50 -22.38
N LEU A 15 -77.96 40.25 -21.39
CA LEU A 15 -77.38 39.81 -20.12
C LEU A 15 -76.74 41.06 -19.50
N ASP A 16 -77.60 41.99 -19.10
CA ASP A 16 -77.27 42.96 -18.08
C ASP A 16 -76.76 42.23 -16.84
N GLY A 17 -75.64 42.70 -16.29
CA GLY A 17 -75.47 42.70 -14.84
C GLY A 17 -74.62 41.59 -14.22
N GLN A 18 -73.68 40.96 -14.91
CA GLN A 18 -72.57 40.29 -14.23
C GLN A 18 -71.22 40.61 -14.87
N THR A 19 -70.38 41.27 -14.07
CA THR A 19 -68.95 41.47 -14.31
C THR A 19 -68.30 40.11 -14.56
N VAL A 20 -68.07 39.78 -15.84
CA VAL A 20 -67.24 38.64 -16.23
C VAL A 20 -65.82 38.95 -15.77
N SER A 21 -65.44 38.31 -14.66
CA SER A 21 -64.10 38.37 -14.10
C SER A 21 -63.08 38.03 -15.18
N ALA A 22 -62.19 38.95 -15.50
CA ALA A 22 -61.09 38.70 -16.42
C ALA A 22 -60.13 37.71 -15.77
N PHE A 23 -60.26 36.42 -16.09
CA PHE A 23 -59.38 35.38 -15.58
C PHE A 23 -57.97 35.64 -16.11
N ARG A 24 -57.06 36.07 -15.22
CA ARG A 24 -55.63 36.18 -15.52
C ARG A 24 -55.04 34.77 -15.54
N VAL A 25 -54.94 34.17 -16.72
CA VAL A 25 -54.27 32.88 -16.90
C VAL A 25 -52.78 33.06 -16.58
N LEU A 26 -52.29 32.37 -15.56
CA LEU A 26 -50.87 32.37 -15.22
C LEU A 26 -50.12 31.49 -16.24
N PRO A 27 -48.93 31.88 -16.68
CA PRO A 27 -48.14 31.07 -17.60
C PRO A 27 -47.79 29.73 -16.94
N VAL A 28 -48.24 28.64 -17.56
CA VAL A 28 -47.90 27.27 -17.15
C VAL A 28 -46.77 26.78 -18.03
N THR A 29 -45.68 26.32 -17.41
CA THR A 29 -44.57 25.67 -18.11
C THR A 29 -44.62 24.18 -17.82
N THR A 30 -44.78 23.39 -18.87
CA THR A 30 -44.74 21.93 -18.81
C THR A 30 -43.28 21.46 -18.83
N LEU A 31 -42.89 20.70 -17.81
CA LEU A 31 -41.56 20.09 -17.72
C LEU A 31 -41.60 18.65 -18.22
N SER A 32 -40.51 18.21 -18.84
CA SER A 32 -40.28 16.83 -19.23
C SER A 32 -39.09 16.24 -18.44
N PRO A 33 -39.09 14.94 -18.19
CA PRO A 33 -37.99 14.29 -17.47
C PRO A 33 -36.68 14.37 -18.27
N SER A 34 -35.57 14.57 -17.56
CA SER A 34 -34.22 14.59 -18.12
C SER A 34 -33.35 13.60 -17.35
N VAL A 35 -32.58 12.80 -18.09
CA VAL A 35 -31.56 11.91 -17.52
C VAL A 35 -30.32 12.75 -17.22
N ARG A 36 -29.80 12.61 -15.99
CA ARG A 36 -28.50 13.16 -15.60
C ARG A 36 -27.52 12.01 -15.42
N GLU A 37 -26.45 12.04 -16.20
CA GLU A 37 -25.33 11.12 -16.04
C GLU A 37 -24.16 11.84 -15.38
N THR A 38 -23.54 11.18 -14.41
CA THR A 38 -22.27 11.61 -13.82
C THR A 38 -21.23 10.51 -14.08
N PRO A 39 -20.03 10.85 -14.59
CA PRO A 39 -18.99 9.85 -14.79
C PRO A 39 -18.62 9.19 -13.47
N HIS A 40 -18.61 7.85 -13.42
CA HIS A 40 -18.02 7.11 -12.33
C HIS A 40 -16.50 7.09 -12.50
N THR A 41 -15.81 7.97 -11.79
CA THR A 41 -14.36 7.87 -11.60
C THR A 41 -14.11 6.76 -10.59
N ALA A 42 -13.33 5.74 -10.99
CA ALA A 42 -12.84 4.74 -10.05
C ALA A 42 -12.11 5.44 -8.90
N ALA A 43 -12.37 5.02 -7.66
CA ALA A 43 -11.66 5.56 -6.52
C ALA A 43 -10.14 5.34 -6.71
N PRO A 44 -9.28 6.34 -6.41
CA PRO A 44 -7.85 6.11 -6.43
C PRO A 44 -7.50 4.98 -5.46
N LEU A 45 -6.50 4.16 -5.82
CA LEU A 45 -5.95 3.14 -4.92
C LEU A 45 -5.36 3.84 -3.70
N VAL A 46 -6.11 3.88 -2.60
CA VAL A 46 -5.64 4.40 -1.32
C VAL A 46 -4.92 3.26 -0.60
N LEU A 47 -3.59 3.24 -0.70
CA LEU A 47 -2.76 2.38 0.15
C LEU A 47 -2.62 3.04 1.51
N SER A 48 -3.02 2.34 2.58
CA SER A 48 -2.72 2.81 3.94
C SER A 48 -1.22 2.77 4.18
N PRO A 49 -0.61 3.77 4.86
CA PRO A 49 0.84 3.81 5.10
C PRO A 49 1.41 2.52 5.72
N GLY A 50 0.66 1.86 6.60
CA GLY A 50 1.08 0.60 7.24
C GLY A 50 1.26 -0.57 6.28
N VAL A 51 0.61 -0.56 5.11
CA VAL A 51 0.78 -1.61 4.07
C VAL A 51 2.16 -1.51 3.43
N LEU A 52 2.77 -0.32 3.41
CA LEU A 52 4.10 -0.10 2.86
C LEU A 52 5.23 -0.34 3.87
N ALA A 53 4.92 -0.37 5.17
CA ALA A 53 5.92 -0.47 6.24
C ALA A 53 6.89 -1.66 6.06
N PRO A 54 6.47 -2.88 5.67
CA PRO A 54 7.39 -4.01 5.47
C PRO A 54 8.39 -3.80 4.32
N PHE A 55 8.06 -2.95 3.33
CA PHE A 55 8.93 -2.65 2.19
C PHE A 55 9.91 -1.51 2.48
N LEU A 56 9.63 -0.71 3.50
CA LEU A 56 10.46 0.42 3.92
C LEU A 56 11.41 0.06 5.06
N SER A 57 11.18 -1.07 5.73
CA SER A 57 11.98 -1.53 6.87
C SER A 57 13.10 -2.43 6.37
N ASP A 58 14.34 -1.93 6.46
CA ASP A 58 15.59 -2.67 6.25
C ASP A 58 15.63 -3.60 5.02
N PRO A 59 15.38 -3.10 3.79
CA PRO A 59 15.47 -3.91 2.59
C PRO A 59 16.93 -4.14 2.20
N MET A 60 17.58 -5.14 2.81
CA MET A 60 18.88 -5.61 2.33
C MET A 60 18.71 -6.61 1.19
N LEU A 61 19.50 -6.43 0.13
CA LEU A 61 19.60 -7.38 -0.97
C LEU A 61 20.92 -8.15 -0.86
N MET A 62 20.87 -9.46 -1.08
CA MET A 62 22.06 -10.30 -1.03
C MET A 62 23.10 -9.91 -2.09
N ASP A 63 22.67 -9.34 -3.22
CA ASP A 63 23.57 -8.96 -4.32
C ASP A 63 24.37 -7.68 -4.01
N GLU A 64 23.87 -6.84 -3.10
CA GLU A 64 24.57 -5.67 -2.58
C GLU A 64 25.60 -6.06 -1.50
N VAL A 65 25.50 -7.30 -1.01
CA VAL A 65 26.34 -7.85 0.04
C VAL A 65 27.43 -8.70 -0.58
N GLU A 66 28.69 -8.26 -0.43
CA GLU A 66 29.82 -9.03 -0.95
C GLU A 66 29.97 -10.35 -0.17
N VAL A 67 29.79 -11.49 -0.85
CA VAL A 67 29.76 -12.83 -0.23
C VAL A 67 31.03 -13.14 0.55
N ASN A 68 32.16 -12.57 0.15
CA ASN A 68 33.45 -12.74 0.82
C ASN A 68 33.60 -11.91 2.11
N ALA A 69 32.72 -10.92 2.31
CA ALA A 69 32.70 -10.06 3.50
C ALA A 69 31.70 -10.56 4.57
N LEU A 70 31.28 -11.84 4.48
CA LEU A 70 30.26 -12.40 5.36
C LEU A 70 30.80 -13.39 6.38
N GLY A 71 30.60 -13.02 7.64
CA GLY A 71 30.69 -13.95 8.75
C GLY A 71 29.56 -14.96 8.73
N ARG A 72 29.72 -16.03 9.51
CA ARG A 72 28.70 -17.07 9.69
C ARG A 72 28.52 -17.44 11.15
N VAL A 73 27.27 -17.59 11.57
CA VAL A 73 26.88 -18.14 12.87
C VAL A 73 27.17 -19.64 12.88
N ILE A 74 27.81 -20.14 13.94
CA ILE A 74 28.14 -21.55 14.12
C ILE A 74 27.16 -22.20 15.10
N ALA A 75 27.19 -21.80 16.37
CA ALA A 75 26.35 -22.33 17.44
C ALA A 75 26.51 -21.49 18.72
N GLY A 76 25.63 -21.70 19.70
CA GLY A 76 25.86 -21.23 21.07
C GLY A 76 27.01 -21.97 21.77
N PRO A 77 27.60 -21.40 22.85
CA PRO A 77 28.72 -22.00 23.59
C PRO A 77 28.46 -23.43 24.09
N GLU A 78 27.20 -23.78 24.37
CA GLU A 78 26.77 -25.09 24.84
C GLU A 78 26.08 -25.94 23.76
N GLY A 79 26.19 -25.53 22.49
CA GLY A 79 25.51 -26.19 21.36
C GLY A 79 24.05 -25.75 21.16
N ASN A 80 23.61 -24.69 21.82
CA ASN A 80 22.29 -24.10 21.59
C ASN A 80 22.16 -23.62 20.13
N ALA A 81 21.07 -24.00 19.47
CA ALA A 81 20.82 -23.67 18.07
C ALA A 81 19.90 -22.47 17.87
N LEU A 82 19.14 -22.06 18.90
CA LEU A 82 18.31 -20.86 18.86
C LEU A 82 18.96 -19.78 19.72
N LEU A 83 19.28 -18.65 19.08
CA LEU A 83 20.09 -17.59 19.64
C LEU A 83 19.30 -16.29 19.59
N GLY A 84 18.53 -16.04 20.64
CA GLY A 84 17.73 -14.83 20.81
C GLY A 84 18.52 -13.69 21.46
N GLN A 85 17.81 -12.63 21.86
CA GLN A 85 18.40 -11.51 22.58
C GLN A 85 19.18 -11.98 23.84
N PHE A 86 20.32 -11.33 24.09
CA PHE A 86 21.28 -11.64 25.17
C PHE A 86 21.96 -13.01 25.08
N SER A 87 21.68 -13.80 24.05
CA SER A 87 22.36 -15.07 23.84
C SER A 87 23.80 -14.83 23.36
N ARG A 88 24.73 -15.56 23.96
CA ARG A 88 26.12 -15.64 23.49
C ARG A 88 26.20 -16.69 22.38
N PHE A 89 26.99 -16.43 21.34
CA PHE A 89 27.17 -17.35 20.23
C PHE A 89 28.56 -17.22 19.59
N LEU A 90 28.92 -18.26 18.86
CA LEU A 90 30.17 -18.36 18.11
C LEU A 90 29.93 -18.05 16.64
N ALA A 91 30.82 -17.27 16.05
CA ALA A 91 30.83 -17.00 14.62
C ALA A 91 32.24 -17.10 14.05
N GLN A 92 32.34 -17.33 12.75
CA GLN A 92 33.62 -17.38 12.03
C GLN A 92 33.61 -16.45 10.82
N ALA A 93 34.81 -16.19 10.30
CA ALA A 93 35.02 -15.39 9.09
C ALA A 93 34.38 -13.99 9.19
N LEU A 94 34.37 -13.40 10.39
CA LEU A 94 33.83 -12.06 10.58
C LEU A 94 34.68 -11.04 9.80
N PRO A 95 34.06 -10.14 9.02
CA PRO A 95 34.77 -9.00 8.46
C PRO A 95 35.27 -8.07 9.58
N PRO A 96 36.31 -7.25 9.35
CA PRO A 96 36.71 -6.24 10.31
C PRO A 96 35.56 -5.25 10.55
N SER A 97 35.29 -4.94 11.83
CA SER A 97 34.27 -3.98 12.26
C SER A 97 34.91 -2.86 13.09
N GLU A 98 34.61 -1.60 12.78
CA GLU A 98 35.15 -0.44 13.51
C GLU A 98 34.53 -0.28 14.90
N ASN A 99 33.24 -0.63 15.04
CA ASN A 99 32.47 -0.48 16.28
C ASN A 99 32.23 -1.81 17.01
N GLY A 100 32.67 -2.93 16.43
CA GLY A 100 32.44 -4.27 16.96
C GLY A 100 30.98 -4.72 16.93
N LEU A 101 30.11 -4.02 16.20
CA LEU A 101 28.73 -4.41 15.96
C LEU A 101 28.64 -5.17 14.64
N TYR A 102 27.73 -6.13 14.61
CA TYR A 102 27.44 -6.94 13.44
C TYR A 102 25.93 -7.08 13.30
N THR A 103 25.43 -6.85 12.09
CA THR A 103 24.07 -7.18 11.71
C THR A 103 24.02 -8.65 11.33
N VAL A 104 23.18 -9.41 12.02
CA VAL A 104 22.89 -10.81 11.69
C VAL A 104 21.70 -10.83 10.75
N PHE A 105 21.84 -11.53 9.63
CA PHE A 105 20.78 -11.65 8.65
C PHE A 105 20.70 -13.06 8.07
N ARG A 106 19.53 -13.39 7.56
CA ARG A 106 19.19 -14.67 6.94
C ARG A 106 18.84 -14.43 5.48
N ARG A 107 19.28 -15.33 4.60
CA ARG A 107 18.83 -15.32 3.20
C ARG A 107 17.31 -15.51 3.17
N GLY A 108 16.61 -14.55 2.58
CA GLY A 108 15.17 -14.55 2.43
C GLY A 108 14.72 -14.99 1.04
N ASP A 109 13.56 -14.49 0.63
CA ASP A 109 12.89 -14.84 -0.61
C ASP A 109 13.60 -14.25 -1.83
N VAL A 110 13.45 -14.96 -2.95
CA VAL A 110 13.88 -14.51 -4.27
C VAL A 110 12.88 -13.50 -4.80
N LEU A 111 13.36 -12.31 -5.16
CA LEU A 111 12.57 -11.30 -5.85
C LEU A 111 12.46 -11.68 -7.32
N VAL A 112 11.22 -11.86 -7.79
CA VAL A 112 10.89 -12.21 -9.17
C VAL A 112 9.98 -11.14 -9.74
N HIS A 113 10.27 -10.69 -10.95
CA HIS A 113 9.43 -9.75 -11.65
C HIS A 113 8.06 -10.41 -11.98
N PRO A 114 6.92 -9.82 -11.57
CA PRO A 114 5.62 -10.49 -11.60
C PRO A 114 5.08 -10.74 -13.02
N VAL A 115 5.48 -9.93 -14.00
CA VAL A 115 5.04 -10.08 -15.41
C VAL A 115 6.01 -10.92 -16.24
N SER A 116 7.32 -10.58 -16.26
CA SER A 116 8.31 -11.28 -17.07
C SER A 116 8.81 -12.60 -16.47
N GLY A 117 8.67 -12.81 -15.15
CA GLY A 117 9.25 -13.96 -14.45
C GLY A 117 10.77 -13.89 -14.25
N GLU A 118 11.39 -12.75 -14.57
CA GLU A 118 12.81 -12.52 -14.40
C GLU A 118 13.20 -12.53 -12.92
N ARG A 119 14.30 -13.21 -12.58
CA ARG A 119 14.87 -13.18 -11.23
C ARG A 119 15.65 -11.87 -11.06
N LEU A 120 15.23 -11.05 -10.11
CA LEU A 120 15.84 -9.75 -9.84
C LEU A 120 16.93 -9.85 -8.78
N SER A 121 16.65 -10.49 -7.64
CA SER A 121 17.59 -10.60 -6.52
C SER A 121 17.13 -11.63 -5.48
N THR A 122 17.87 -11.78 -4.39
CA THR A 122 17.44 -12.48 -3.17
C THR A 122 17.49 -11.51 -2.00
N THR A 123 16.43 -11.47 -1.20
CA THR A 123 16.37 -10.62 -0.01
C THR A 123 17.28 -11.14 1.11
N ALA A 124 17.74 -10.25 1.97
CA ALA A 124 18.43 -10.56 3.21
C ALA A 124 17.56 -10.04 4.38
N ARG A 125 16.97 -10.96 5.13
CA ARG A 125 16.12 -10.66 6.28
C ARG A 125 16.99 -10.40 7.50
N VAL A 126 16.87 -9.23 8.10
CA VAL A 126 17.54 -8.92 9.36
C VAL A 126 16.97 -9.80 10.49
N VAL A 127 17.86 -10.49 11.18
CA VAL A 127 17.55 -11.36 12.33
C VAL A 127 17.79 -10.59 13.63
N GLY A 128 18.89 -9.84 13.70
CA GLY A 128 19.24 -9.07 14.89
C GLY A 128 20.57 -8.34 14.76
N VAL A 129 21.00 -7.72 15.86
CA VAL A 129 22.30 -7.04 15.97
C VAL A 129 23.09 -7.69 17.11
N ALA A 130 24.32 -8.08 16.81
CA ALA A 130 25.24 -8.70 17.75
C ALA A 130 26.46 -7.80 17.99
N ARG A 131 27.03 -7.91 19.19
CA ARG A 131 28.29 -7.26 19.56
C ARG A 131 29.37 -8.30 19.72
N LEU A 132 30.54 -8.01 19.17
CA LEU A 132 31.76 -8.76 19.39
C LEU A 132 32.23 -8.62 20.83
N ASP A 133 32.34 -9.74 21.53
CA ASP A 133 32.92 -9.79 22.88
C ASP A 133 34.38 -10.22 22.81
N GLU A 134 34.69 -11.26 22.03
CA GLU A 134 36.05 -11.80 21.90
C GLU A 134 36.39 -12.04 20.42
N PRO A 135 37.42 -11.38 19.86
CA PRO A 135 37.88 -11.61 18.49
C PRO A 135 38.65 -12.93 18.37
N GLY A 136 38.63 -13.53 17.17
CA GLY A 136 39.37 -14.75 16.86
C GLY A 136 38.97 -15.35 15.53
N ALA A 137 39.62 -16.45 15.13
CA ALA A 137 39.20 -17.25 13.97
C ALA A 137 37.76 -17.78 14.15
N ILE A 138 37.46 -18.16 15.39
CA ILE A 138 36.10 -18.29 15.92
C ILE A 138 35.97 -17.17 16.96
N ALA A 139 35.14 -16.20 16.64
CA ALA A 139 34.84 -15.07 17.49
C ALA A 139 33.61 -15.37 18.35
N THR A 140 33.57 -14.76 19.53
CA THR A 140 32.41 -14.84 20.41
C THR A 140 31.67 -13.52 20.42
N LEU A 141 30.35 -13.58 20.20
CA LEU A 141 29.47 -12.42 20.18
C LEU A 141 28.30 -12.62 21.15
N THR A 142 27.69 -11.50 21.54
CA THR A 142 26.41 -11.47 22.26
C THR A 142 25.37 -10.75 21.43
N MET A 143 24.18 -11.35 21.29
CA MET A 143 23.03 -10.73 20.62
C MET A 143 22.49 -9.57 21.47
N ILE A 144 22.53 -8.34 20.96
CA ILE A 144 22.03 -7.14 21.68
C ILE A 144 20.53 -6.96 21.45
N SER A 145 20.10 -7.16 20.21
CA SER A 145 18.70 -7.09 19.79
C SER A 145 18.40 -8.19 18.79
N SER A 146 17.18 -8.70 18.82
CA SER A 146 16.73 -9.78 17.94
C SER A 146 15.27 -9.53 17.59
N VAL A 147 14.99 -9.56 16.29
CA VAL A 147 13.63 -9.59 15.74
C VAL A 147 13.22 -11.05 15.53
N GLU A 148 14.17 -11.90 15.16
CA GLU A 148 14.05 -13.35 15.06
C GLU A 148 15.22 -14.03 15.77
N GLU A 149 15.04 -15.29 16.17
CA GLU A 149 16.15 -16.09 16.70
C GLU A 149 17.14 -16.41 15.59
N ALA A 150 18.43 -16.18 15.87
CA ALA A 150 19.50 -16.58 14.98
C ALA A 150 19.77 -18.09 15.09
N ILE A 151 20.13 -18.68 13.96
CA ILE A 151 20.42 -20.11 13.84
C ILE A 151 21.79 -20.34 13.20
N PRO A 152 22.40 -21.52 13.40
CA PRO A 152 23.58 -21.95 12.66
C PRO A 152 23.41 -21.74 11.15
N GLY A 153 24.37 -21.05 10.53
CA GLY A 153 24.35 -20.74 9.10
C GLY A 153 23.82 -19.36 8.73
N ASP A 154 23.23 -18.60 9.67
CA ASP A 154 22.93 -17.18 9.45
C ASP A 154 24.23 -16.38 9.22
N HIS A 155 24.11 -15.30 8.46
CA HIS A 155 25.25 -14.48 8.04
C HIS A 155 25.43 -13.24 8.92
N LEU A 156 26.68 -12.76 9.01
CA LEU A 156 27.01 -11.54 9.73
C LEU A 156 27.76 -10.56 8.84
N ILE A 157 27.40 -9.28 8.94
CA ILE A 157 28.12 -8.16 8.33
C ILE A 157 28.35 -7.08 9.37
N ALA A 158 29.47 -6.36 9.25
CA ALA A 158 29.83 -5.24 10.13
C ALA A 158 29.06 -3.96 9.77
#